data_AF-A0A960HT15-F1
#
_entry.id   AF-A0A960HT15-F1
#
_cell.length_a   1.000
_cell.length_b   1.000
_cell.length_c   1.000
_cell.angle_alpha   90.00
_cell.angle_beta   90.00
_cell.angle_gamma   90.00
#
_symmetry.space_group_name_H-M   'P 1'
#
loop_
_entity.id
_entity.type
_entity.pdbx_description
1 polymer ?
#
loop_
_entity_poly.entity_id
_entity_poly.type
_entity_poly.pdbx_seq_one_letter_code
_entity_poly.pdbx_strand_id
1 'polypeptide(L)'
;MNSQRTPRATRDEGSILPLVLAVTVVLSLIVIGIATYTSAGLRYGQVSEARAGRLASAQGAMDDALEQLSLRSSLCATAAGGAGIDVPFPETVNGTDVVVSCRIIGGALPPADGWAIVITEEGAPATGNTFEFSLGGKPEINGPVFLNSPSRSKFSQPTTIVEGDIWYPDDGCAESNPADTGVQFARSSVTLNNLGFDPSTRGIYCVNRTWDELFGTNLTVAPEVATYEAAPGGWNPNYSVVGSCRVFEPGYYTSLPLGNSNYFKSGVYVFDNLGAVTLKGKTMTMGNITRQEFPAIDNTACDSVRLDASDDALGATLYTKGNTRFISQANSGIEISGRQQGTAYVAVHTLDSSLGYSTPLFTADNGAKKEVAVQALLWAPYNSLQFDTIPAQKAAVLRGGAVVAGFTGGVSAAAVGFVIEVPTSAASTKLLLESTATDSRGSNTVRV
;
A
#
# COMPACT_ATOMS: atom_id res chain seq x y z
N MET A 1 -11.68 -7.80 -126.48
CA MET A 1 -12.01 -8.79 -125.43
C MET A 1 -11.37 -8.31 -124.14
N ASN A 2 -12.21 -7.81 -123.23
CA ASN A 2 -11.86 -7.32 -121.89
C ASN A 2 -11.52 -8.50 -120.97
N SER A 3 -10.45 -8.38 -120.19
CA SER A 3 -10.28 -9.12 -118.94
C SER A 3 -10.02 -8.11 -117.84
N GLN A 4 -11.08 -7.75 -117.13
CA GLN A 4 -11.05 -6.87 -115.97
C GLN A 4 -10.42 -7.61 -114.79
N ARG A 5 -9.34 -7.06 -114.24
CA ARG A 5 -8.89 -7.37 -112.87
C ARG A 5 -9.67 -6.51 -111.90
N THR A 6 -10.46 -7.14 -111.03
CA THR A 6 -11.05 -6.50 -109.85
C THR A 6 -9.98 -6.28 -108.78
N PRO A 7 -9.87 -5.07 -108.20
CA PRO A 7 -9.09 -4.88 -106.97
C PRO A 7 -9.92 -5.37 -105.77
N ARG A 8 -9.32 -6.23 -104.95
CA ARG A 8 -9.85 -6.59 -103.63
C ARG A 8 -9.66 -5.38 -102.71
N ALA A 9 -10.75 -4.73 -102.34
CA ALA A 9 -10.76 -3.72 -101.29
C ALA A 9 -10.45 -4.40 -99.94
N THR A 10 -9.27 -4.14 -99.38
CA THR A 10 -8.96 -4.39 -97.98
C THR A 10 -9.78 -3.42 -97.14
N ARG A 11 -10.83 -3.95 -96.51
CA ARG A 11 -11.80 -3.21 -95.69
C ARG A 11 -11.49 -3.49 -94.22
N ASP A 12 -10.36 -3.03 -93.69
CA ASP A 12 -10.02 -3.18 -92.26
C ASP A 12 -8.98 -2.14 -91.74
N GLU A 13 -8.92 -0.93 -92.29
CA GLU A 13 -7.99 0.12 -91.79
C GLU A 13 -8.66 1.23 -90.93
N GLY A 14 -9.99 1.22 -90.80
CA GLY A 14 -10.73 2.26 -90.06
C GLY A 14 -11.06 1.96 -88.60
N SER A 15 -10.91 0.70 -88.15
CA SER A 15 -11.35 0.23 -86.83
C SER A 15 -10.22 0.11 -85.80
N ILE A 16 -8.95 0.18 -86.22
CA ILE A 16 -7.78 0.08 -85.33
C ILE A 16 -7.69 1.26 -84.36
N LEU A 17 -7.94 2.48 -84.84
CA LEU A 17 -7.82 3.69 -84.04
C LEU A 17 -8.85 3.80 -82.89
N PRO A 18 -10.16 3.53 -83.11
CA PRO A 18 -11.12 3.50 -82.01
C PRO A 18 -10.91 2.31 -81.05
N LEU A 19 -10.38 1.18 -81.54
CA LEU A 19 -10.08 0.02 -80.69
C LEU A 19 -8.89 0.31 -79.77
N VAL A 20 -7.82 0.91 -80.28
CA VAL A 20 -6.67 1.36 -79.47
C VAL A 20 -7.09 2.43 -78.46
N LEU A 21 -7.96 3.37 -78.85
CA LEU A 21 -8.49 4.38 -77.94
C LEU A 21 -9.34 3.76 -76.82
N ALA A 22 -10.22 2.81 -77.14
CA ALA A 22 -11.01 2.10 -76.14
C ALA A 22 -10.14 1.30 -75.18
N VAL A 23 -9.14 0.56 -75.70
CA VAL A 23 -8.21 -0.23 -74.89
C VAL A 23 -7.36 0.68 -73.99
N THR A 24 -6.87 1.81 -74.49
CA THR A 24 -6.07 2.76 -73.68
C THR A 24 -6.91 3.46 -72.61
N VAL A 25 -8.16 3.82 -72.88
CA VAL A 25 -9.07 4.38 -71.87
C VAL A 25 -9.39 3.35 -70.79
N VAL A 26 -9.72 2.11 -71.18
CA VAL A 26 -10.00 1.02 -70.22
C VAL A 26 -8.77 0.73 -69.36
N LEU A 27 -7.58 0.62 -69.95
CA LEU A 27 -6.34 0.42 -69.21
C LEU A 27 -6.05 1.60 -68.27
N SER A 28 -6.28 2.84 -68.70
CA SER A 28 -6.08 4.03 -67.86
C SER A 28 -7.03 4.02 -66.66
N LEU A 29 -8.30 3.68 -66.85
CA LEU A 29 -9.28 3.56 -65.76
C LEU A 29 -8.89 2.45 -64.77
N ILE A 30 -8.39 1.31 -65.27
CA ILE A 30 -7.90 0.21 -64.42
C ILE A 30 -6.68 0.66 -63.60
N VAL A 31 -5.70 1.30 -64.23
CA VAL A 31 -4.49 1.80 -63.56
C VAL A 31 -4.83 2.84 -62.50
N ILE A 32 -5.73 3.80 -62.81
CA ILE A 32 -6.21 4.79 -61.84
C ILE A 32 -6.95 4.11 -60.69
N GLY A 33 -7.78 3.11 -60.98
CA GLY A 33 -8.48 2.32 -59.97
C GLY A 33 -7.52 1.60 -59.02
N ILE A 34 -6.50 0.92 -59.55
CA ILE A 34 -5.48 0.22 -58.76
C ILE A 34 -4.64 1.21 -57.95
N ALA A 35 -4.22 2.34 -58.53
CA ALA A 35 -3.45 3.36 -57.83
C ALA A 35 -4.24 4.02 -56.68
N THR A 36 -5.53 4.26 -56.89
CA THR A 36 -6.41 4.82 -55.85
C THR A 36 -6.67 3.81 -54.75
N TYR A 37 -6.91 2.55 -55.11
CA TYR A 37 -7.10 1.47 -54.14
C TYR A 37 -5.85 1.20 -53.30
N THR A 38 -4.68 1.14 -53.94
CA THR A 38 -3.40 0.92 -53.23
C THR A 38 -3.03 2.10 -52.33
N SER A 39 -3.20 3.34 -52.79
CA SER A 39 -2.95 4.52 -51.96
C SER A 39 -3.91 4.64 -50.78
N ALA A 40 -5.20 4.34 -50.98
CA ALA A 40 -6.17 4.26 -49.90
C ALA A 40 -5.82 3.12 -48.93
N GLY A 41 -5.53 1.92 -49.45
CA GLY A 41 -5.17 0.74 -48.66
C GLY A 41 -3.92 0.96 -47.80
N LEU A 42 -2.90 1.62 -48.33
CA LEU A 42 -1.69 1.97 -47.57
C LEU A 42 -1.99 3.00 -46.47
N ARG A 43 -2.79 4.04 -46.75
CA ARG A 43 -3.19 5.03 -45.74
C ARG A 43 -4.04 4.41 -44.63
N TYR A 44 -5.03 3.58 -44.99
CA TYR A 44 -5.84 2.85 -44.01
C TYR A 44 -5.02 1.85 -43.22
N GLY A 45 -4.10 1.12 -43.86
CA GLY A 45 -3.18 0.20 -43.21
C GLY A 45 -2.30 0.89 -42.17
N GLN A 46 -1.69 2.02 -42.52
CA GLN A 46 -0.84 2.80 -41.61
C GLN A 46 -1.61 3.36 -40.40
N VAL A 47 -2.86 3.79 -40.59
CA VAL A 47 -3.71 4.26 -39.49
C VAL A 47 -4.14 3.09 -38.60
N SER A 48 -4.50 1.95 -39.18
CA SER A 48 -4.89 0.76 -38.44
C SER A 48 -3.73 0.19 -37.62
N GLU A 49 -2.53 0.12 -38.20
CA GLU A 49 -1.32 -0.36 -37.52
C GLU A 49 -0.91 0.58 -36.38
N ALA A 50 -0.91 1.89 -36.61
CA ALA A 50 -0.63 2.87 -35.55
C ALA A 50 -1.64 2.78 -34.41
N ARG A 51 -2.93 2.60 -34.74
CA ARG A 51 -3.97 2.41 -33.72
C ARG A 51 -3.77 1.11 -32.93
N ALA A 52 -3.42 0.02 -33.60
CA ALA A 52 -3.12 -1.26 -32.97
C ALA A 52 -1.90 -1.18 -32.05
N GLY A 53 -0.83 -0.49 -32.48
CA GLY A 53 0.37 -0.25 -31.67
C GLY A 53 0.08 0.51 -30.38
N ARG A 54 -0.70 1.61 -30.46
CA ARG A 54 -1.16 2.35 -29.27
C ARG A 54 -2.04 1.50 -28.35
N LEU A 55 -2.96 0.71 -28.91
CA LEU A 55 -3.83 -0.16 -28.12
C LEU A 55 -3.04 -1.23 -27.36
N ALA A 56 -2.09 -1.90 -28.04
CA ALA A 56 -1.22 -2.88 -27.43
C ALA A 56 -0.35 -2.26 -26.31
N SER A 57 0.13 -1.04 -26.52
CA SER A 57 0.92 -0.30 -25.54
C SER A 57 0.09 0.08 -24.30
N ALA A 58 -1.14 0.55 -24.51
CA ALA A 58 -2.07 0.82 -23.42
C ALA A 58 -2.45 -0.45 -22.64
N GLN A 59 -2.64 -1.59 -23.32
CA GLN A 59 -2.90 -2.89 -22.69
C GLN A 59 -1.70 -3.38 -21.87
N GLY A 60 -0.49 -3.32 -22.43
CA GLY A 60 0.72 -3.74 -21.70
C GLY A 60 0.95 -2.93 -20.43
N ALA A 61 0.76 -1.61 -20.48
CA ALA A 61 0.85 -0.77 -19.28
C ALA A 61 -0.29 -1.05 -18.29
N MET A 62 -1.48 -1.46 -18.77
CA MET A 62 -2.59 -1.87 -17.89
C MET A 62 -2.27 -3.18 -17.16
N ASP A 63 -1.70 -4.16 -17.86
CA ASP A 63 -1.30 -5.44 -17.26
C ASP A 63 -0.21 -5.22 -16.19
N ASP A 64 0.78 -4.37 -16.48
CA ASP A 64 1.80 -3.98 -15.50
C ASP A 64 1.20 -3.23 -14.29
N ALA A 65 0.27 -2.29 -14.52
CA ALA A 65 -0.41 -1.59 -13.44
C ALA A 65 -1.25 -2.53 -12.56
N LEU A 66 -1.93 -3.52 -13.16
CA LEU A 66 -2.65 -4.56 -12.44
C LEU A 66 -1.69 -5.43 -11.63
N GLU A 67 -0.52 -5.77 -12.19
CA GLU A 67 0.53 -6.48 -11.47
C GLU A 67 1.05 -5.66 -10.29
N GLN A 68 1.36 -4.37 -10.48
CA GLN A 68 1.77 -3.46 -9.41
C GLN A 68 0.71 -3.33 -8.31
N LEU A 69 -0.57 -3.25 -8.66
CA LEU A 69 -1.67 -3.25 -7.69
C LEU A 69 -1.79 -4.58 -6.95
N SER A 70 -1.65 -5.71 -7.64
CA SER A 70 -1.68 -7.04 -7.03
C SER A 70 -0.54 -7.22 -6.04
N LEU A 71 0.62 -6.61 -6.33
CA LEU A 71 1.81 -6.57 -5.50
C LEU A 71 1.81 -5.39 -4.52
N ARG A 72 0.65 -4.72 -4.31
CA ARG A 72 0.45 -3.66 -3.31
C ARG A 72 1.39 -2.46 -3.45
N SER A 73 1.92 -2.23 -4.64
CA SER A 73 2.88 -1.19 -5.01
C SER A 73 2.18 0.01 -5.63
N SER A 74 1.16 0.55 -4.99
CA SER A 74 0.40 1.66 -5.59
C SER A 74 -0.07 2.69 -4.59
N LEU A 75 0.24 3.96 -4.88
CA LEU A 75 -0.33 5.12 -4.20
C LEU A 75 -1.86 5.19 -4.34
N CYS A 76 -2.47 4.43 -5.26
CA CYS A 76 -3.93 4.39 -5.43
C CYS A 76 -4.68 3.93 -4.20
N ALA A 77 -4.02 3.15 -3.34
CA ALA A 77 -4.61 2.68 -2.10
C ALA A 77 -4.64 3.75 -0.99
N THR A 78 -4.07 4.94 -1.24
CA THR A 78 -4.03 6.06 -0.30
C THR A 78 -5.21 7.02 -0.50
N ALA A 79 -5.34 8.02 0.38
CA ALA A 79 -6.38 9.05 0.25
C ALA A 79 -6.25 9.82 -1.09
N ALA A 80 -5.04 9.93 -1.64
CA ALA A 80 -4.78 10.51 -2.95
C ALA A 80 -5.47 9.76 -4.10
N GLY A 81 -5.75 8.46 -3.94
CA GLY A 81 -6.48 7.67 -4.92
C GLY A 81 -7.90 8.20 -5.20
N GLY A 82 -8.49 8.98 -4.28
CA GLY A 82 -9.80 9.62 -4.51
C GLY A 82 -9.80 10.71 -5.59
N ALA A 83 -8.68 11.44 -5.75
CA ALA A 83 -8.52 12.44 -6.80
C ALA A 83 -8.11 11.83 -8.15
N GLY A 84 -7.55 10.62 -8.11
CA GLY A 84 -6.93 9.95 -9.23
C GLY A 84 -5.44 10.25 -9.30
N ILE A 85 -4.67 9.20 -9.60
CA ILE A 85 -3.22 9.25 -9.70
C ILE A 85 -2.83 8.83 -11.10
N ASP A 86 -2.11 9.70 -11.80
CA ASP A 86 -1.60 9.43 -13.14
C ASP A 86 -0.17 8.92 -13.04
N VAL A 87 0.03 7.66 -13.44
CA VAL A 87 1.33 6.98 -13.43
C VAL A 87 1.89 6.97 -14.84
N PRO A 88 2.93 7.77 -15.15
CA PRO A 88 3.61 7.62 -16.43
C PRO A 88 4.33 6.27 -16.49
N PHE A 89 4.15 5.53 -17.57
CA PHE A 89 4.87 4.28 -17.79
C PHE A 89 6.34 4.61 -18.10
N PRO A 90 7.31 4.00 -17.40
CA PRO A 90 8.70 4.46 -17.39
C PRO A 90 9.44 4.29 -18.73
N GLU A 91 8.89 3.53 -19.67
CA GLU A 91 9.46 3.34 -21.01
C GLU A 91 8.43 3.65 -22.11
N THR A 92 8.87 4.21 -23.24
CA THR A 92 7.99 4.33 -24.41
C THR A 92 7.72 2.94 -24.98
N VAL A 93 6.51 2.42 -24.80
CA VAL A 93 6.12 1.15 -25.43
C VAL A 93 5.77 1.45 -26.88
N ASN A 94 6.51 0.84 -27.82
CA ASN A 94 6.36 1.06 -29.27
C ASN A 94 6.43 2.54 -29.72
N GLY A 95 7.21 3.37 -29.01
CA GLY A 95 7.35 4.81 -29.33
C GLY A 95 6.10 5.64 -29.00
N THR A 96 5.24 5.14 -28.11
CA THR A 96 4.06 5.83 -27.60
C THR A 96 4.24 6.11 -26.11
N ASP A 97 3.84 7.31 -25.68
CA ASP A 97 3.85 7.69 -24.27
C ASP A 97 2.59 7.13 -23.63
N VAL A 98 2.74 6.37 -22.53
CA VAL A 98 1.62 5.71 -21.87
C VAL A 98 1.48 6.24 -20.45
N VAL A 99 0.26 6.59 -20.06
CA VAL A 99 -0.09 7.04 -18.71
C VAL A 99 -1.22 6.17 -18.18
N VAL A 100 -1.04 5.60 -16.99
CA VAL A 100 -2.07 4.85 -16.27
C VAL A 100 -2.66 5.73 -15.17
N SER A 101 -3.88 6.21 -15.39
CA SER A 101 -4.71 6.86 -14.36
C SER A 101 -5.34 5.80 -13.48
N CYS A 102 -5.31 6.02 -12.17
CA CYS A 102 -5.86 5.09 -11.20
C CYS A 102 -6.65 5.84 -10.13
N ARG A 103 -7.94 5.51 -9.99
CA ARG A 103 -8.88 6.28 -9.18
C ARG A 103 -9.77 5.37 -8.33
N ILE A 104 -10.04 5.76 -7.09
CA ILE A 104 -11.05 5.11 -6.26
C ILE A 104 -12.43 5.58 -6.72
N ILE A 105 -13.25 4.65 -7.24
CA ILE A 105 -14.61 4.93 -7.74
C ILE A 105 -15.71 4.36 -6.85
N GLY A 106 -15.34 3.60 -5.81
CA GLY A 106 -16.30 3.10 -4.83
C GLY A 106 -15.61 2.45 -3.64
N GLY A 107 -16.21 2.61 -2.45
CA GLY A 107 -15.57 2.25 -1.19
C GLY A 107 -14.66 3.37 -0.68
N ALA A 108 -14.07 3.16 0.49
CA ALA A 108 -13.05 4.02 1.08
C ALA A 108 -12.03 3.14 1.78
N LEU A 109 -10.75 3.28 1.42
CA LEU A 109 -9.68 2.63 2.14
C LEU A 109 -9.37 3.44 3.41
N PRO A 110 -9.15 2.76 4.54
CA PRO A 110 -8.59 3.41 5.70
C PRO A 110 -7.26 4.13 5.39
N PRO A 111 -6.96 5.22 6.11
CA PRO A 111 -5.61 5.76 6.23
C PRO A 111 -4.55 4.65 6.39
N ALA A 112 -3.55 4.64 5.50
CA ALA A 112 -2.42 3.69 5.49
C ALA A 112 -2.77 2.19 5.32
N ASP A 113 -4.01 1.86 4.93
CA ASP A 113 -4.32 0.50 4.47
C ASP A 113 -3.49 0.17 3.22
N GLY A 114 -2.96 -1.04 3.15
CA GLY A 114 -1.99 -1.40 2.11
C GLY A 114 -0.52 -1.10 2.44
N TRP A 115 -0.21 -0.45 3.56
CA TRP A 115 1.17 -0.07 3.92
C TRP A 115 1.74 -0.88 5.08
N ALA A 116 3.00 -1.27 4.97
CA ALA A 116 3.71 -1.98 6.03
C ALA A 116 4.06 -1.00 7.16
N ILE A 117 4.68 0.14 6.84
CA ILE A 117 4.97 1.17 7.83
C ILE A 117 5.09 2.55 7.17
N VAL A 118 4.58 3.56 7.86
CA VAL A 118 4.69 4.98 7.53
C VAL A 118 5.44 5.67 8.66
N ILE A 119 6.63 6.20 8.35
CA ILE A 119 7.46 6.99 9.27
C ILE A 119 7.22 8.47 8.98
N THR A 120 6.47 9.13 9.86
CA THR A 120 6.03 10.53 9.70
C THR A 120 7.08 11.54 10.14
N GLU A 121 7.94 11.17 11.09
CA GLU A 121 8.93 12.04 11.75
C GLU A 121 8.33 13.18 12.61
N GLU A 122 7.03 13.13 12.90
CA GLU A 122 6.38 14.18 13.69
C GLU A 122 6.92 14.24 15.12
N GLY A 123 7.30 15.44 15.55
CA GLY A 123 7.92 15.67 16.86
C GLY A 123 9.32 15.07 17.01
N ALA A 124 9.90 14.47 15.96
CA ALA A 124 11.28 13.99 15.97
C ALA A 124 12.28 15.16 16.02
N PRO A 125 13.45 14.99 16.66
CA PRO A 125 14.51 16.01 16.60
C PRO A 125 14.97 16.21 15.15
N ALA A 126 15.52 17.38 14.83
CA ALA A 126 16.01 17.69 13.47
C ALA A 126 17.17 16.79 13.00
N THR A 127 17.85 16.13 13.93
CA THR A 127 19.00 15.25 13.65
C THR A 127 18.77 13.87 14.25
N GLY A 128 19.42 12.86 13.67
CA GLY A 128 19.33 11.48 14.13
C GLY A 128 18.36 10.65 13.30
N ASN A 129 18.46 9.33 13.47
CA ASN A 129 17.68 8.38 12.69
C ASN A 129 16.25 8.28 13.22
N THR A 130 15.31 8.14 12.29
CA THR A 130 13.87 7.93 12.53
C THR A 130 13.44 6.53 12.12
N PHE A 131 14.24 5.87 11.29
CA PHE A 131 14.03 4.49 10.88
C PHE A 131 15.34 3.71 11.00
N GLU A 132 15.50 2.94 12.07
CA GLU A 132 16.77 2.26 12.35
C GLU A 132 16.60 0.77 12.64
N PHE A 133 17.46 -0.04 12.00
CA PHE A 133 17.74 -1.42 12.38
C PHE A 133 19.21 -1.56 12.77
N SER A 134 19.49 -1.79 14.05
CA SER A 134 20.83 -1.64 14.62
C SER A 134 21.57 -2.94 14.96
N LEU A 135 20.91 -4.11 14.87
CA LEU A 135 21.46 -5.40 15.33
C LEU A 135 21.57 -6.48 14.22
N GLY A 136 22.33 -7.53 14.53
CA GLY A 136 22.91 -8.55 13.62
C GLY A 136 21.99 -9.44 12.78
N GLY A 137 20.66 -9.33 12.90
CA GLY A 137 19.72 -10.09 12.09
C GLY A 137 19.48 -9.47 10.70
N LYS A 138 18.76 -10.20 9.84
CA LYS A 138 18.30 -9.72 8.53
C LYS A 138 16.80 -9.43 8.62
N PRO A 139 16.37 -8.20 8.96
CA PRO A 139 14.94 -7.88 9.02
C PRO A 139 14.31 -7.91 7.63
N GLU A 140 13.05 -8.35 7.57
CA GLU A 140 12.23 -8.38 6.36
C GLU A 140 10.96 -7.58 6.62
N ILE A 141 10.60 -6.72 5.67
CA ILE A 141 9.40 -5.89 5.73
C ILE A 141 8.54 -6.27 4.53
N ASN A 142 7.38 -6.85 4.79
CA ASN A 142 6.45 -7.29 3.76
C ASN A 142 5.49 -6.15 3.44
N GLY A 143 5.70 -5.50 2.29
CA GLY A 143 4.88 -4.42 1.75
C GLY A 143 5.54 -3.05 1.67
N PRO A 144 4.83 -2.05 1.14
CA PRO A 144 5.38 -0.73 0.88
C PRO A 144 5.62 0.06 2.17
N VAL A 145 6.65 0.91 2.14
CA VAL A 145 7.12 1.71 3.25
C VAL A 145 7.14 3.17 2.86
N PHE A 146 6.60 4.05 3.70
CA PHE A 146 6.75 5.49 3.52
C PHE A 146 7.74 6.04 4.54
N LEU A 147 8.71 6.84 4.08
CA LEU A 147 9.72 7.50 4.90
C LEU A 147 9.67 9.00 4.63
N ASN A 148 9.38 9.82 5.64
CA ASN A 148 9.41 11.28 5.45
C ASN A 148 10.80 11.79 5.06
N SER A 149 11.87 11.20 5.62
CA SER A 149 13.25 11.50 5.23
C SER A 149 14.07 10.21 5.06
N PRO A 150 14.32 9.70 3.83
CA PRO A 150 15.10 8.49 3.64
C PRO A 150 16.55 8.63 4.15
N SER A 151 17.11 9.84 4.12
CA SER A 151 18.44 10.16 4.66
C SER A 151 18.59 9.93 6.18
N ARG A 152 17.47 9.80 6.90
CA ARG A 152 17.42 9.51 8.35
C ARG A 152 17.16 8.04 8.64
N SER A 153 17.36 7.19 7.63
CA SER A 153 17.28 5.74 7.76
C SER A 153 18.65 5.12 7.95
N LYS A 154 18.77 4.18 8.88
CA LYS A 154 20.02 3.47 9.16
C LYS A 154 19.79 1.97 9.28
N PHE A 155 20.32 1.22 8.33
CA PHE A 155 20.34 -0.24 8.36
C PHE A 155 21.76 -0.72 8.65
N SER A 156 22.00 -1.21 9.86
CA SER A 156 23.32 -1.70 10.26
C SER A 156 23.61 -3.10 9.72
N GLN A 157 22.60 -3.79 9.19
CA GLN A 157 22.66 -5.10 8.55
C GLN A 157 21.75 -5.14 7.31
N PRO A 158 21.97 -6.09 6.38
CA PRO A 158 21.08 -6.29 5.23
C PRO A 158 19.62 -6.40 5.67
N THR A 159 18.80 -5.47 5.21
CA THR A 159 17.36 -5.36 5.43
C THR A 159 16.68 -5.48 4.07
N THR A 160 15.63 -6.31 3.97
CA THR A 160 14.93 -6.52 2.70
C THR A 160 13.50 -6.00 2.78
N ILE A 161 13.10 -5.20 1.79
CA ILE A 161 11.68 -4.94 1.53
C ILE A 161 11.17 -6.00 0.57
N VAL A 162 10.19 -6.78 1.01
CA VAL A 162 9.57 -7.87 0.26
C VAL A 162 8.21 -7.39 -0.24
N GLU A 163 7.93 -7.58 -1.53
CA GLU A 163 6.65 -7.21 -2.15
C GLU A 163 6.26 -5.74 -1.87
N GLY A 164 7.23 -4.82 -1.91
CA GLY A 164 7.01 -3.42 -1.58
C GLY A 164 8.10 -2.49 -2.08
N ASP A 165 7.75 -1.21 -2.13
CA ASP A 165 8.64 -0.12 -2.51
C ASP A 165 8.75 0.89 -1.36
N ILE A 166 9.83 1.67 -1.36
CA ILE A 166 9.98 2.80 -0.43
C ILE A 166 9.51 4.07 -1.12
N TRP A 167 8.69 4.86 -0.42
CA TRP A 167 8.16 6.14 -0.88
C TRP A 167 8.61 7.26 0.05
N TYR A 168 8.94 8.43 -0.49
CA TYR A 168 9.30 9.60 0.31
C TYR A 168 8.89 10.91 -0.37
N PRO A 169 8.64 12.00 0.39
CA PRO A 169 8.26 13.29 -0.19
C PRO A 169 9.48 13.99 -0.81
N ASP A 170 9.39 14.35 -2.09
CA ASP A 170 10.39 15.17 -2.80
C ASP A 170 9.84 15.69 -4.14
N ASP A 171 9.43 16.97 -4.14
CA ASP A 171 8.87 17.65 -5.33
C ASP A 171 9.87 17.68 -6.49
N GLY A 172 11.17 17.87 -6.21
CA GLY A 172 12.19 18.00 -7.25
C GLY A 172 12.41 16.73 -8.05
N CYS A 173 12.03 15.59 -7.48
CA CYS A 173 12.09 14.28 -8.13
C CYS A 173 10.74 13.88 -8.75
N ALA A 174 9.61 14.29 -8.15
CA ALA A 174 8.28 13.90 -8.58
C ALA A 174 7.71 14.72 -9.75
N GLU A 175 8.23 15.93 -10.03
CA GLU A 175 7.73 16.79 -11.12
C GLU A 175 8.09 16.25 -12.52
N SER A 176 7.17 15.49 -13.12
CA SER A 176 7.23 15.17 -14.56
C SER A 176 6.56 16.23 -15.43
N ASN A 177 5.59 16.97 -14.88
CA ASN A 177 4.89 18.06 -15.55
C ASN A 177 4.48 19.16 -14.55
N PRO A 178 5.09 20.35 -14.59
CA PRO A 178 4.79 21.46 -13.67
C PRO A 178 3.37 22.02 -13.74
N ALA A 179 2.60 21.67 -14.79
CA ALA A 179 1.23 22.12 -14.97
C ALA A 179 0.19 21.18 -14.33
N ASP A 180 0.60 19.99 -13.88
CA ASP A 180 -0.28 19.02 -13.26
C ASP A 180 -0.25 19.18 -11.72
N THR A 181 -1.42 19.44 -11.14
CA THR A 181 -1.62 19.64 -9.70
C THR A 181 -1.89 18.33 -8.95
N GLY A 182 -1.90 17.19 -9.65
CA GLY A 182 -2.16 15.86 -9.10
C GLY A 182 -1.02 15.30 -8.24
N VAL A 183 -1.22 14.05 -7.79
CA VAL A 183 -0.15 13.29 -7.14
C VAL A 183 0.78 12.77 -8.21
N GLN A 184 2.04 13.18 -8.11
CA GLN A 184 3.10 12.82 -9.03
C GLN A 184 4.19 12.07 -8.27
N PHE A 185 4.86 11.16 -8.96
CA PHE A 185 5.96 10.41 -8.40
C PHE A 185 6.92 9.97 -9.50
N ALA A 186 8.16 9.69 -9.11
CA ALA A 186 9.16 9.13 -10.00
C ALA A 186 10.06 8.16 -9.24
N ARG A 187 10.74 7.29 -9.99
CA ARG A 187 11.77 6.44 -9.40
C ARG A 187 12.96 7.30 -8.98
N SER A 188 13.37 7.15 -7.73
CA SER A 188 14.49 7.88 -7.16
C SER A 188 15.80 7.14 -7.35
N SER A 189 16.89 7.90 -7.50
CA SER A 189 18.26 7.37 -7.46
C SER A 189 18.83 7.29 -6.04
N VAL A 190 18.06 7.64 -5.01
CA VAL A 190 18.48 7.51 -3.61
C VAL A 190 18.80 6.04 -3.33
N THR A 191 19.92 5.82 -2.64
CA THR A 191 20.33 4.50 -2.18
C THR A 191 20.46 4.51 -0.67
N LEU A 192 19.95 3.46 -0.02
CA LEU A 192 20.10 3.25 1.42
C LEU A 192 21.08 2.08 1.64
N ASN A 193 22.13 2.33 2.41
CA ASN A 193 23.14 1.31 2.68
C ASN A 193 22.49 0.11 3.38
N ASN A 194 22.87 -1.10 2.95
CA ASN A 194 22.34 -2.37 3.46
C ASN A 194 20.83 -2.57 3.27
N LEU A 195 20.19 -1.82 2.36
CA LEU A 195 18.82 -2.09 1.94
C LEU A 195 18.83 -2.93 0.65
N GLY A 196 18.00 -3.96 0.60
CA GLY A 196 17.69 -4.73 -0.60
C GLY A 196 16.18 -4.80 -0.82
N PHE A 197 15.79 -5.27 -2.01
CA PHE A 197 14.40 -5.50 -2.35
C PHE A 197 14.18 -6.89 -2.96
N ASP A 198 13.00 -7.46 -2.70
CA ASP A 198 12.53 -8.70 -3.30
C ASP A 198 11.10 -8.51 -3.86
N PRO A 199 10.87 -8.60 -5.18
CA PRO A 199 11.88 -8.83 -6.22
C PRO A 199 12.83 -7.64 -6.42
N SER A 200 14.00 -7.88 -7.02
CA SER A 200 15.02 -6.84 -7.26
C SER A 200 14.60 -5.74 -8.26
N THR A 201 13.44 -5.89 -8.90
CA THR A 201 12.83 -4.88 -9.78
C THR A 201 12.27 -3.69 -9.00
N ARG A 202 12.03 -3.84 -7.69
CA ARG A 202 11.55 -2.81 -6.76
C ARG A 202 12.58 -1.71 -6.51
N GLY A 203 12.18 -0.67 -5.78
CA GLY A 203 13.09 0.41 -5.44
C GLY A 203 12.50 1.50 -4.56
N ILE A 204 13.13 2.66 -4.67
CA ILE A 204 12.76 3.88 -3.95
C ILE A 204 12.10 4.84 -4.95
N TYR A 205 10.98 5.42 -4.54
CA TYR A 205 10.20 6.40 -5.28
C TYR A 205 10.05 7.67 -4.45
N CYS A 206 10.07 8.81 -5.14
CA CYS A 206 9.74 10.11 -4.59
C CYS A 206 8.30 10.46 -4.97
N VAL A 207 7.59 11.21 -4.13
CA VAL A 207 6.22 11.69 -4.39
C VAL A 207 6.09 13.17 -4.01
N ASN A 208 5.30 13.95 -4.74
CA ASN A 208 5.07 15.39 -4.47
C ASN A 208 4.04 15.64 -3.36
N ARG A 209 3.94 14.72 -2.40
CA ARG A 209 2.97 14.75 -1.31
C ARG A 209 3.61 14.32 -0.01
N THR A 210 3.24 15.05 1.03
CA THR A 210 3.57 14.77 2.42
C THR A 210 2.76 13.59 2.95
N TRP A 211 3.17 13.04 4.09
CA TRP A 211 2.49 11.88 4.68
C TRP A 211 1.03 12.20 5.05
N ASP A 212 0.75 13.39 5.56
CA ASP A 212 -0.58 13.82 5.99
C ASP A 212 -1.51 14.06 4.79
N GLU A 213 -0.99 14.46 3.64
CA GLU A 213 -1.75 14.54 2.40
C GLU A 213 -2.10 13.15 1.83
N LEU A 214 -1.19 12.17 1.97
CA LEU A 214 -1.40 10.81 1.45
C LEU A 214 -2.27 9.96 2.37
N PHE A 215 -2.04 10.02 3.67
CA PHE A 215 -2.66 9.14 4.65
C PHE A 215 -3.74 9.85 5.48
N GLY A 216 -3.79 11.18 5.49
CA GLY A 216 -4.65 11.94 6.37
C GLY A 216 -4.10 12.00 7.80
N THR A 217 -4.65 12.92 8.60
CA THR A 217 -4.22 13.14 10.00
C THR A 217 -5.14 12.50 11.04
N ASN A 218 -6.36 12.11 10.64
CA ASN A 218 -7.38 11.64 11.56
C ASN A 218 -7.97 10.30 11.11
N LEU A 219 -7.87 9.31 12.01
CA LEU A 219 -8.57 8.04 11.89
C LEU A 219 -9.92 8.15 12.64
N THR A 220 -10.95 7.44 12.17
CA THR A 220 -12.25 7.42 12.85
C THR A 220 -12.11 6.90 14.28
N VAL A 221 -12.61 7.68 15.25
CA VAL A 221 -12.67 7.32 16.66
C VAL A 221 -14.00 6.65 16.97
N ALA A 222 -13.96 5.56 17.74
CA ALA A 222 -15.14 4.84 18.22
C ALA A 222 -16.06 5.78 19.02
N PRO A 223 -17.38 5.79 18.77
CA PRO A 223 -18.33 6.62 19.53
C PRO A 223 -18.37 6.28 21.03
N GLU A 224 -17.98 5.06 21.40
CA GLU A 224 -17.85 4.63 22.79
C GLU A 224 -16.82 5.47 23.56
N VAL A 225 -15.77 5.98 22.90
CA VAL A 225 -14.75 6.84 23.55
C VAL A 225 -15.41 8.09 24.14
N ALA A 226 -16.22 8.79 23.36
CA ALA A 226 -16.94 9.98 23.84
C ALA A 226 -17.92 9.64 24.98
N THR A 227 -18.56 8.46 24.91
CA THR A 227 -19.47 7.98 25.96
C THR A 227 -18.72 7.72 27.27
N TYR A 228 -17.54 7.12 27.19
CA TYR A 228 -16.69 6.84 28.34
C TYR A 228 -16.14 8.11 29.00
N GLU A 229 -15.75 9.10 28.18
CA GLU A 229 -15.27 10.40 28.66
C GLU A 229 -16.38 11.21 29.36
N ALA A 230 -17.62 11.12 28.86
CA ALA A 230 -18.77 11.79 29.47
C ALA A 230 -19.23 11.17 30.80
N ALA A 231 -18.71 9.99 31.20
CA ALA A 231 -19.14 9.23 32.37
C ALA A 231 -18.01 8.96 33.40
N PRO A 232 -17.42 10.00 34.03
CA PRO A 232 -16.24 9.85 34.91
C PRO A 232 -16.44 8.98 36.17
N GLY A 233 -17.68 8.62 36.52
CA GLY A 233 -17.98 7.69 37.61
C GLY A 233 -17.96 6.20 37.21
N GLY A 234 -17.88 5.89 35.92
CA GLY A 234 -17.87 4.52 35.38
C GLY A 234 -16.47 4.01 34.97
N TRP A 235 -15.42 4.73 35.35
CA TRP A 235 -14.04 4.38 35.01
C TRP A 235 -13.54 3.17 35.78
N ASN A 236 -12.55 2.49 35.20
CA ASN A 236 -11.95 1.27 35.68
C ASN A 236 -13.01 0.16 35.93
N PRO A 237 -13.71 -0.32 34.88
CA PRO A 237 -14.60 -1.46 35.01
C PRO A 237 -13.96 -2.60 35.81
N ASN A 238 -14.75 -3.20 36.70
CA ASN A 238 -14.27 -4.30 37.54
C ASN A 238 -13.79 -5.46 36.66
N TYR A 239 -12.62 -5.99 36.97
CA TYR A 239 -12.16 -7.23 36.36
C TYR A 239 -12.80 -8.43 37.08
N SER A 240 -12.93 -9.53 36.36
CA SER A 240 -13.23 -10.85 36.95
C SER A 240 -12.00 -11.75 36.91
N VAL A 241 -12.03 -12.84 37.67
CA VAL A 241 -10.95 -13.84 37.69
C VAL A 241 -11.55 -15.20 37.34
N VAL A 242 -11.06 -15.80 36.25
CA VAL A 242 -11.43 -17.13 35.80
C VAL A 242 -10.19 -18.00 35.83
N GLY A 243 -10.10 -18.92 36.79
CA GLY A 243 -8.86 -19.65 37.06
C GLY A 243 -7.73 -18.69 37.46
N SER A 244 -6.64 -18.67 36.70
CA SER A 244 -5.51 -17.73 36.85
C SER A 244 -5.59 -16.52 35.90
N CYS A 245 -6.59 -16.48 35.02
CA CYS A 245 -6.79 -15.38 34.09
C CYS A 245 -7.54 -14.22 34.75
N ARG A 246 -7.00 -13.01 34.63
CA ARG A 246 -7.71 -11.77 34.95
C ARG A 246 -8.39 -11.25 33.70
N VAL A 247 -9.72 -11.08 33.75
CA VAL A 247 -10.55 -10.72 32.61
C VAL A 247 -11.07 -9.30 32.77
N PHE A 248 -10.82 -8.44 31.79
CA PHE A 248 -11.19 -7.03 31.77
C PHE A 248 -12.30 -6.75 30.76
N GLU A 249 -13.29 -5.95 31.18
CA GLU A 249 -14.39 -5.50 30.33
C GLU A 249 -14.01 -4.24 29.54
N PRO A 250 -14.57 -4.01 28.34
CA PRO A 250 -14.37 -2.77 27.60
C PRO A 250 -14.72 -1.51 28.43
N GLY A 251 -13.93 -0.45 28.30
CA GLY A 251 -14.15 0.79 29.05
C GLY A 251 -12.96 1.72 29.17
N TYR A 252 -13.12 2.72 30.03
CA TYR A 252 -12.09 3.71 30.36
C TYR A 252 -11.25 3.26 31.55
N TYR A 253 -9.93 3.36 31.45
CA TYR A 253 -8.98 2.93 32.46
C TYR A 253 -7.98 4.03 32.77
N THR A 254 -7.95 4.43 34.04
CA THR A 254 -6.94 5.30 34.66
C THR A 254 -6.07 4.54 35.67
N SER A 255 -6.39 3.27 35.91
CA SER A 255 -5.56 2.33 36.66
C SER A 255 -5.74 0.94 36.06
N LEU A 256 -4.66 0.14 36.04
CA LEU A 256 -4.71 -1.19 35.44
C LEU A 256 -4.06 -2.22 36.36
N PRO A 257 -4.83 -2.87 37.25
CA PRO A 257 -4.30 -3.89 38.14
C PRO A 257 -4.06 -5.16 37.32
N LEU A 258 -2.88 -5.32 36.72
CA LEU A 258 -2.55 -6.51 35.91
C LEU A 258 -2.12 -7.71 36.77
N GLY A 259 -2.72 -8.88 36.50
CA GLY A 259 -2.25 -10.19 36.93
C GLY A 259 -1.07 -10.71 36.10
N ASN A 260 -0.76 -12.01 36.20
CA ASN A 260 0.26 -12.65 35.35
C ASN A 260 -0.30 -12.99 33.97
N SER A 261 -1.56 -13.43 33.90
CA SER A 261 -2.29 -13.67 32.66
C SER A 261 -3.50 -12.77 32.62
N ASN A 262 -3.60 -11.94 31.59
CA ASN A 262 -4.63 -10.92 31.47
C ASN A 262 -5.31 -11.06 30.12
N TYR A 263 -6.63 -11.08 30.12
CA TYR A 263 -7.46 -11.04 28.94
C TYR A 263 -8.36 -9.82 28.97
N PHE A 264 -8.34 -9.04 27.89
CA PHE A 264 -9.26 -7.95 27.66
C PHE A 264 -10.23 -8.44 26.59
N LYS A 265 -11.51 -8.54 26.92
CA LYS A 265 -12.56 -8.98 25.99
C LYS A 265 -12.62 -8.13 24.73
N SER A 266 -13.32 -8.58 23.71
CA SER A 266 -13.51 -7.78 22.50
C SER A 266 -14.29 -6.50 22.79
N GLY A 267 -13.79 -5.35 22.34
CA GLY A 267 -14.42 -4.06 22.62
C GLY A 267 -13.50 -2.84 22.47
N VAL A 268 -13.96 -1.71 23.01
CA VAL A 268 -13.24 -0.44 22.99
C VAL A 268 -12.63 -0.18 24.36
N TYR A 269 -11.34 0.13 24.38
CA TYR A 269 -10.60 0.44 25.60
C TYR A 269 -9.96 1.81 25.48
N VAL A 270 -10.07 2.63 26.51
CA VAL A 270 -9.36 3.92 26.60
C VAL A 270 -8.42 3.86 27.79
N PHE A 271 -7.11 3.87 27.54
CA PHE A 271 -6.10 3.88 28.59
C PHE A 271 -5.51 5.28 28.71
N ASP A 272 -5.87 5.97 29.77
CA ASP A 272 -5.57 7.38 29.97
C ASP A 272 -4.69 7.58 31.20
N ASN A 273 -3.54 8.22 30.99
CA ASN A 273 -2.59 8.59 32.02
C ASN A 273 -2.16 7.44 32.95
N LEU A 274 -2.03 6.22 32.41
CA LEU A 274 -1.54 5.06 33.16
C LEU A 274 -0.04 5.14 33.46
N GLY A 275 0.69 6.07 32.84
CA GLY A 275 2.14 6.10 32.86
C GLY A 275 2.74 4.89 32.15
N ALA A 276 3.78 4.28 32.75
CA ALA A 276 4.45 3.11 32.19
C ALA A 276 3.78 1.80 32.62
N VAL A 277 3.01 1.19 31.71
CA VAL A 277 2.47 -0.17 31.88
C VAL A 277 3.59 -1.18 31.62
N THR A 278 4.23 -1.63 32.71
CA THR A 278 5.37 -2.57 32.64
C THR A 278 4.89 -4.02 32.70
N LEU A 279 5.18 -4.77 31.64
CA LEU A 279 4.88 -6.20 31.52
C LEU A 279 6.16 -6.99 31.83
N LYS A 280 6.27 -7.54 33.04
CA LYS A 280 7.40 -8.39 33.47
C LYS A 280 6.86 -9.68 34.08
N GLY A 281 7.04 -10.81 33.39
CA GLY A 281 6.34 -12.05 33.76
C GLY A 281 4.82 -11.98 33.56
N LYS A 282 4.35 -11.03 32.73
CA LYS A 282 2.92 -10.75 32.49
C LYS A 282 2.61 -10.88 31.02
N THR A 283 1.53 -11.57 30.70
CA THR A 283 0.94 -11.63 29.36
C THR A 283 -0.39 -10.88 29.37
N MET A 284 -0.59 -10.05 28.35
CA MET A 284 -1.83 -9.33 28.09
C MET A 284 -2.28 -9.63 26.66
N THR A 285 -3.47 -10.18 26.50
CA THR A 285 -4.09 -10.37 25.19
C THR A 285 -5.41 -9.60 25.16
N MET A 286 -5.68 -8.89 24.06
CA MET A 286 -6.88 -8.09 23.87
C MET A 286 -7.65 -8.52 22.64
N GLY A 287 -8.96 -8.72 22.81
CA GLY A 287 -9.88 -9.16 21.78
C GLY A 287 -9.74 -10.64 21.44
N ASN A 288 -10.86 -11.24 21.03
CA ASN A 288 -10.89 -12.61 20.55
C ASN A 288 -10.32 -12.70 19.13
N ILE A 289 -9.39 -13.63 18.92
CA ILE A 289 -8.89 -14.03 17.61
C ILE A 289 -9.68 -15.27 17.18
N THR A 290 -10.74 -15.07 16.40
CA THR A 290 -11.29 -16.15 15.56
C THR A 290 -10.56 -16.25 14.22
N ARG A 291 -9.75 -15.24 13.86
CA ARG A 291 -8.88 -15.26 12.67
C ARG A 291 -7.62 -16.08 12.96
N GLN A 292 -7.70 -17.39 12.77
CA GLN A 292 -6.59 -18.37 12.86
C GLN A 292 -5.43 -18.14 11.86
N GLU A 293 -5.39 -17.00 11.16
CA GLU A 293 -4.46 -16.79 10.05
C GLU A 293 -3.03 -16.46 10.53
N PHE A 294 -2.82 -16.10 11.81
CA PHE A 294 -1.50 -15.69 12.32
C PHE A 294 -1.16 -16.27 13.70
N PRO A 295 0.12 -16.52 14.02
CA PRO A 295 0.52 -17.08 15.31
C PRO A 295 0.21 -16.11 16.47
N ALA A 296 -0.68 -16.51 17.37
CA ALA A 296 -1.04 -15.75 18.56
C ALA A 296 0.04 -15.88 19.66
N ILE A 297 0.11 -14.89 20.54
CA ILE A 297 0.93 -14.95 21.75
C ILE A 297 0.27 -15.94 22.72
N ASP A 298 1.07 -16.87 23.26
CA ASP A 298 0.57 -17.87 24.22
C ASP A 298 0.06 -17.20 25.50
N ASN A 299 -1.25 -17.34 25.74
CA ASN A 299 -1.93 -16.97 26.97
C ASN A 299 -2.92 -18.07 27.40
N THR A 300 -2.45 -19.31 27.41
CA THR A 300 -3.24 -20.52 27.73
C THR A 300 -4.10 -20.42 29.00
N ALA A 301 -3.63 -19.70 30.01
CA ALA A 301 -4.40 -19.44 31.24
C ALA A 301 -5.75 -18.74 30.98
N CYS A 302 -5.85 -17.97 29.90
CA CYS A 302 -7.01 -17.19 29.50
C CYS A 302 -7.82 -17.80 28.34
N ASP A 303 -7.37 -18.93 27.76
CA ASP A 303 -8.00 -19.49 26.55
C ASP A 303 -9.46 -19.89 26.75
N SER A 304 -9.83 -20.37 27.94
CA SER A 304 -11.23 -20.74 28.23
C SER A 304 -12.21 -19.57 28.15
N VAL A 305 -11.74 -18.35 28.43
CA VAL A 305 -12.54 -17.13 28.33
C VAL A 305 -12.42 -16.52 26.95
N ARG A 306 -11.20 -16.50 26.40
CA ARG A 306 -10.92 -15.95 25.06
C ARG A 306 -11.68 -16.69 23.96
N LEU A 307 -11.83 -18.01 24.09
CA LEU A 307 -12.50 -18.86 23.12
C LEU A 307 -13.98 -19.10 23.44
N ASP A 308 -14.53 -18.41 24.46
CA ASP A 308 -15.95 -18.49 24.78
C ASP A 308 -16.78 -17.78 23.70
N ALA A 309 -17.85 -18.43 23.26
CA ALA A 309 -18.80 -17.89 22.28
C ALA A 309 -19.56 -16.66 22.81
N SER A 310 -19.50 -16.38 24.12
CA SER A 310 -20.06 -15.17 24.72
C SER A 310 -19.26 -13.89 24.43
N ASP A 311 -18.01 -14.01 23.95
CA ASP A 311 -17.21 -12.90 23.43
C ASP A 311 -17.33 -12.85 21.89
N ASP A 312 -18.55 -12.60 21.44
CA ASP A 312 -18.99 -12.69 20.04
C ASP A 312 -18.52 -11.51 19.16
N ALA A 313 -17.99 -10.44 19.77
CA ALA A 313 -17.35 -9.36 19.06
C ALA A 313 -15.95 -9.77 18.55
N LEU A 314 -15.58 -9.33 17.35
CA LEU A 314 -14.29 -9.60 16.75
C LEU A 314 -13.29 -8.48 17.10
N GLY A 315 -12.38 -8.79 18.03
CA GLY A 315 -11.24 -7.95 18.37
C GLY A 315 -11.53 -6.79 19.33
N ALA A 316 -10.44 -6.09 19.68
CA ALA A 316 -10.40 -4.91 20.52
C ALA A 316 -9.68 -3.74 19.81
N THR A 317 -10.08 -2.52 20.15
CA THR A 317 -9.31 -1.30 19.83
C THR A 317 -8.87 -0.66 21.13
N LEU A 318 -7.55 -0.47 21.25
CA LEU A 318 -6.91 0.24 22.34
C LEU A 318 -6.65 1.69 21.95
N TYR A 319 -7.38 2.60 22.59
CA TYR A 319 -7.09 4.03 22.57
C TYR A 319 -6.10 4.36 23.68
N THR A 320 -5.03 5.08 23.35
CA THR A 320 -4.09 5.60 24.35
C THR A 320 -4.16 7.11 24.44
N LYS A 321 -4.13 7.64 25.67
CA LYS A 321 -4.17 9.07 25.98
C LYS A 321 -3.15 9.42 27.06
N GLY A 322 -2.80 10.70 27.14
CA GLY A 322 -1.95 11.22 28.21
C GLY A 322 -0.55 10.63 28.12
N ASN A 323 -0.02 10.11 29.23
CA ASN A 323 1.34 9.56 29.29
C ASN A 323 1.40 8.02 29.26
N THR A 324 0.32 7.34 28.84
CA THR A 324 0.23 5.88 28.77
C THR A 324 1.22 5.32 27.75
N ARG A 325 2.14 4.44 28.19
CA ARG A 325 3.05 3.67 27.34
C ARG A 325 3.22 2.24 27.84
N PHE A 326 3.70 1.35 26.97
CA PHE A 326 3.90 -0.07 27.28
C PHE A 326 5.37 -0.45 27.23
N ILE A 327 5.82 -1.18 28.26
CA ILE A 327 7.19 -1.68 28.35
C ILE A 327 7.16 -3.19 28.53
N SER A 328 7.56 -3.91 27.49
CA SER A 328 7.70 -5.37 27.45
C SER A 328 9.08 -5.79 27.99
N GLN A 329 9.08 -6.50 29.11
CA GLN A 329 10.29 -7.01 29.78
C GLN A 329 10.36 -8.54 29.70
N ALA A 330 11.32 -9.15 30.40
CA ALA A 330 11.54 -10.60 30.30
C ALA A 330 10.27 -11.42 30.63
N ASN A 331 10.02 -12.46 29.83
CA ASN A 331 8.87 -13.36 29.95
C ASN A 331 7.53 -12.60 29.92
N SER A 332 7.34 -11.72 28.93
CA SER A 332 6.11 -10.96 28.79
C SER A 332 5.57 -10.97 27.38
N GLY A 333 4.27 -10.71 27.26
CA GLY A 333 3.56 -10.71 25.99
C GLY A 333 2.49 -9.64 25.97
N ILE A 334 2.36 -8.95 24.84
CA ILE A 334 1.25 -8.04 24.55
C ILE A 334 0.71 -8.33 23.16
N GLU A 335 -0.54 -8.76 23.10
CA GLU A 335 -1.26 -8.97 21.84
C GLU A 335 -2.51 -8.13 21.81
N ILE A 336 -2.73 -7.42 20.70
CA ILE A 336 -3.95 -6.65 20.47
C ILE A 336 -4.52 -7.06 19.12
N SER A 337 -5.67 -7.72 19.18
CA SER A 337 -6.41 -8.22 18.02
C SER A 337 -7.32 -7.11 17.53
N GLY A 338 -7.08 -6.52 16.37
CA GLY A 338 -7.81 -5.31 15.97
C GLY A 338 -9.32 -5.52 15.79
N ARG A 339 -10.08 -4.48 16.14
CA ARG A 339 -11.53 -4.39 15.89
C ARG A 339 -11.81 -3.45 14.72
N GLN A 340 -12.90 -3.68 14.02
CA GLN A 340 -13.36 -2.76 12.99
C GLN A 340 -13.83 -1.42 13.59
N GLN A 341 -13.23 -0.32 13.14
CA GLN A 341 -13.57 1.08 13.44
C GLN A 341 -13.89 1.80 12.12
N GLY A 342 -15.17 2.02 11.86
CA GLY A 342 -15.63 2.49 10.55
C GLY A 342 -15.29 1.48 9.45
N THR A 343 -14.44 1.87 8.50
CA THR A 343 -13.98 1.01 7.40
C THR A 343 -12.65 0.29 7.68
N ALA A 344 -12.00 0.57 8.81
CA ALA A 344 -10.65 0.10 9.14
C ALA A 344 -10.66 -0.96 10.23
N TYR A 345 -9.74 -1.92 10.19
CA TYR A 345 -9.40 -2.67 11.42
C TYR A 345 -8.30 -1.91 12.15
N VAL A 346 -8.55 -1.58 13.42
CA VAL A 346 -7.66 -0.76 14.23
C VAL A 346 -7.40 -1.48 15.54
N ALA A 347 -6.14 -1.77 15.81
CA ALA A 347 -5.70 -2.36 17.06
C ALA A 347 -5.33 -1.27 18.08
N VAL A 348 -4.56 -0.26 17.65
CA VAL A 348 -4.10 0.83 18.51
C VAL A 348 -4.35 2.17 17.84
N HIS A 349 -4.92 3.12 18.58
CA HIS A 349 -5.09 4.50 18.13
C HIS A 349 -4.68 5.46 19.25
N THR A 350 -3.68 6.29 19.00
CA THR A 350 -3.23 7.32 19.93
C THR A 350 -3.98 8.62 19.68
N LEU A 351 -4.65 9.16 20.70
CA LEU A 351 -5.46 10.39 20.60
C LEU A 351 -4.67 11.60 21.12
N ASP A 352 -4.85 11.97 22.39
CA ASP A 352 -4.21 13.12 23.03
C ASP A 352 -2.97 12.69 23.82
N SER A 353 -1.94 12.24 23.12
CA SER A 353 -0.70 11.81 23.78
C SER A 353 0.14 12.99 24.23
N SER A 354 0.53 12.96 25.50
CA SER A 354 1.59 13.81 26.05
C SER A 354 2.98 13.23 25.84
N LEU A 355 3.07 12.01 25.30
CA LEU A 355 4.34 11.39 24.95
C LEU A 355 4.82 12.02 23.64
N GLY A 356 6.05 12.55 23.64
CA GLY A 356 6.73 12.98 22.42
C GLY A 356 7.51 11.83 21.77
N TYR A 357 8.15 12.13 20.64
CA TYR A 357 9.03 11.20 19.91
C TYR A 357 10.05 10.49 20.79
N SER A 358 10.65 11.19 21.77
CA SER A 358 11.70 10.64 22.65
C SER A 358 11.20 9.63 23.68
N THR A 359 9.89 9.40 23.78
CA THR A 359 9.31 8.41 24.71
C THR A 359 8.45 7.44 23.91
N PRO A 360 8.98 6.26 23.56
CA PRO A 360 8.28 5.30 22.73
C PRO A 360 6.95 4.85 23.35
N LEU A 361 5.92 4.72 22.50
CA LEU A 361 4.61 4.20 22.89
C LEU A 361 4.71 2.74 23.31
N PHE A 362 5.46 1.95 22.54
CA PHE A 362 5.84 0.57 22.87
C PHE A 362 7.34 0.46 22.93
N THR A 363 7.83 -0.11 24.04
CA THR A 363 9.21 -0.52 24.22
C THR A 363 9.27 -2.02 24.44
N ALA A 364 10.18 -2.72 23.75
CA ALA A 364 10.57 -4.08 24.09
C ALA A 364 12.07 -4.10 24.43
N ASP A 365 12.40 -4.16 25.73
CA ASP A 365 13.79 -4.05 26.19
C ASP A 365 14.62 -5.28 25.75
N ASN A 366 15.90 -5.36 26.13
CA ASN A 366 16.68 -6.61 26.05
C ASN A 366 16.19 -7.71 27.03
N GLY A 367 16.24 -8.98 26.62
CA GLY A 367 15.94 -10.15 27.49
C GLY A 367 15.22 -11.30 26.78
N ALA A 368 15.01 -12.42 27.49
CA ALA A 368 14.37 -13.62 26.92
C ALA A 368 12.83 -13.53 26.92
N LYS A 369 12.20 -14.15 25.92
CA LYS A 369 10.75 -14.38 25.78
C LYS A 369 9.91 -13.10 25.88
N LYS A 370 10.05 -12.22 24.89
CA LYS A 370 9.25 -11.01 24.74
C LYS A 370 8.47 -11.10 23.46
N GLU A 371 7.18 -10.88 23.54
CA GLU A 371 6.30 -10.94 22.39
C GLU A 371 5.45 -9.66 22.34
N VAL A 372 5.42 -9.03 21.17
CA VAL A 372 4.59 -7.86 20.88
C VAL A 372 3.88 -8.18 19.57
N ALA A 373 2.56 -8.27 19.59
CA ALA A 373 1.76 -8.56 18.42
C ALA A 373 0.64 -7.51 18.32
N VAL A 374 0.73 -6.67 17.31
CA VAL A 374 -0.36 -5.75 16.96
C VAL A 374 -0.97 -6.29 15.67
N GLN A 375 -2.20 -6.78 15.76
CA GLN A 375 -2.90 -7.53 14.72
C GLN A 375 -4.00 -6.67 14.08
N ALA A 376 -3.63 -5.46 13.66
CA ALA A 376 -4.32 -4.55 12.73
C ALA A 376 -3.54 -3.21 12.74
N LEU A 377 -4.13 -2.13 12.19
CA LEU A 377 -3.49 -0.83 12.14
C LEU A 377 -3.10 -0.31 13.53
N LEU A 378 -1.84 0.12 13.65
CA LEU A 378 -1.33 0.96 14.72
C LEU A 378 -1.25 2.41 14.23
N TRP A 379 -2.11 3.28 14.76
CA TRP A 379 -2.13 4.70 14.45
C TRP A 379 -1.56 5.52 15.60
N ALA A 380 -0.31 5.99 15.46
CA ALA A 380 0.38 6.81 16.45
C ALA A 380 1.37 7.80 15.79
N PRO A 381 0.89 8.70 14.91
CA PRO A 381 1.73 9.51 14.04
C PRO A 381 2.74 10.40 14.76
N TYR A 382 2.53 10.71 16.05
CA TYR A 382 3.42 11.57 16.86
C TYR A 382 4.30 10.79 17.86
N ASN A 383 4.25 9.46 17.83
CA ASN A 383 4.96 8.61 18.80
C ASN A 383 5.90 7.64 18.10
N SER A 384 7.00 7.32 18.78
CA SER A 384 7.97 6.34 18.30
C SER A 384 7.70 4.93 18.85
N LEU A 385 8.28 3.94 18.19
CA LEU A 385 8.37 2.55 18.65
C LEU A 385 9.84 2.18 18.85
N GLN A 386 10.11 1.38 19.88
CA GLN A 386 11.45 0.87 20.16
C GLN A 386 11.41 -0.61 20.51
N PHE A 387 12.00 -1.44 19.65
CA PHE A 387 12.19 -2.86 19.90
C PHE A 387 13.70 -3.15 19.89
N ASP A 388 14.30 -3.35 21.06
CA ASP A 388 15.76 -3.52 21.19
C ASP A 388 16.25 -4.79 20.49
N THR A 389 16.32 -5.93 21.20
CA THR A 389 16.72 -7.21 20.61
C THR A 389 15.57 -8.18 20.71
N ILE A 390 14.95 -8.51 19.57
CA ILE A 390 13.95 -9.57 19.50
C ILE A 390 14.68 -10.91 19.36
N PRO A 391 14.56 -11.82 20.36
CA PRO A 391 15.26 -13.09 20.34
C PRO A 391 14.66 -14.07 19.32
N ALA A 392 15.48 -15.03 18.89
CA ALA A 392 15.24 -15.93 17.77
C ALA A 392 13.96 -16.78 17.74
N GLN A 393 13.30 -16.94 18.88
CA GLN A 393 12.20 -17.90 19.05
C GLN A 393 10.84 -17.22 19.24
N LYS A 394 10.75 -15.91 18.99
CA LYS A 394 9.62 -15.09 19.44
C LYS A 394 9.24 -13.99 18.45
N ALA A 395 7.94 -13.69 18.45
CA ALA A 395 7.30 -12.81 17.49
C ALA A 395 7.22 -11.38 18.03
N ALA A 396 7.94 -10.45 17.40
CA ALA A 396 7.56 -9.05 17.40
C ALA A 396 7.01 -8.75 16.02
N VAL A 397 5.75 -8.33 16.01
CA VAL A 397 4.89 -8.39 14.85
C VAL A 397 4.02 -7.15 14.82
N LEU A 398 4.11 -6.42 13.71
CA LEU A 398 3.15 -5.39 13.33
C LEU A 398 2.42 -5.92 12.10
N ARG A 399 1.33 -6.65 12.33
CA ARG A 399 0.49 -7.28 11.29
C ARG A 399 -0.74 -6.42 11.13
N GLY A 400 -0.76 -5.56 10.12
CA GLY A 400 -1.77 -4.49 10.07
C GLY A 400 -1.25 -3.12 9.68
N GLY A 401 0.06 -2.97 9.50
CA GLY A 401 0.65 -1.69 9.22
C GLY A 401 0.79 -0.80 10.46
N ALA A 402 1.67 0.19 10.37
CA ALA A 402 1.86 1.18 11.42
C ALA A 402 2.10 2.57 10.85
N VAL A 403 1.50 3.59 11.46
CA VAL A 403 1.80 5.01 11.21
C VAL A 403 2.40 5.60 12.48
N VAL A 404 3.69 5.91 12.45
CA VAL A 404 4.49 6.30 13.63
C VAL A 404 5.49 7.38 13.31
N ALA A 405 5.89 8.16 14.32
CA ALA A 405 6.92 9.20 14.17
C ALA A 405 8.32 8.62 13.97
N GLY A 406 8.58 7.43 14.50
CA GLY A 406 9.86 6.75 14.31
C GLY A 406 9.82 5.32 14.77
N PHE A 407 10.73 4.53 14.25
CA PHE A 407 10.88 3.14 14.59
C PHE A 407 12.35 2.80 14.75
N THR A 408 12.68 2.20 15.89
CA THR A 408 14.00 1.65 16.16
C THR A 408 13.86 0.18 16.52
N GLY A 409 14.60 -0.67 15.81
CA GLY A 409 14.49 -2.12 15.87
C GLY A 409 15.83 -2.81 15.93
N GLY A 410 15.86 -4.00 16.51
CA GLY A 410 16.98 -4.93 16.37
C GLY A 410 16.52 -6.39 16.37
N VAL A 411 17.03 -7.12 15.38
CA VAL A 411 16.75 -8.55 15.21
C VAL A 411 17.99 -9.32 15.65
N SER A 412 17.84 -10.36 16.48
CA SER A 412 18.99 -11.22 16.83
C SER A 412 19.43 -12.03 15.60
N ALA A 413 20.73 -12.30 15.46
CA ALA A 413 21.30 -13.04 14.32
C ALA A 413 20.74 -14.47 14.13
N ALA A 414 20.08 -15.05 15.14
CA ALA A 414 19.48 -16.37 15.09
C ALA A 414 17.96 -16.35 14.81
N ALA A 415 17.34 -15.17 14.67
CA ALA A 415 15.89 -15.02 14.52
C ALA A 415 15.41 -15.18 13.08
N VAL A 416 14.18 -15.69 12.94
CA VAL A 416 13.42 -15.76 11.68
C VAL A 416 12.84 -14.38 11.30
N GLY A 417 13.54 -13.29 11.62
CA GLY A 417 13.13 -11.93 11.25
C GLY A 417 12.09 -11.29 12.19
N PHE A 418 12.17 -9.96 12.30
CA PHE A 418 11.05 -9.12 12.72
C PHE A 418 10.14 -8.97 11.50
N VAL A 419 8.83 -9.17 11.68
CA VAL A 419 7.88 -9.17 10.56
C VAL A 419 6.93 -7.99 10.71
N ILE A 420 7.01 -7.06 9.75
CA ILE A 420 5.96 -6.06 9.51
C ILE A 420 5.20 -6.54 8.27
N GLU A 421 3.89 -6.65 8.38
CA GLU A 421 3.01 -7.05 7.27
C GLU A 421 1.88 -6.03 7.09
N VAL A 422 1.56 -5.79 5.82
CA VAL A 422 0.46 -4.94 5.37
C VAL A 422 -0.89 -5.38 5.95
N PRO A 423 -1.75 -4.44 6.35
CA PRO A 423 -3.10 -4.76 6.78
C PRO A 423 -3.91 -5.53 5.74
N THR A 424 -4.67 -6.52 6.22
CA THR A 424 -5.75 -7.14 5.46
C THR A 424 -7.06 -6.51 5.92
N SER A 425 -7.40 -5.34 5.38
CA SER A 425 -8.75 -4.82 5.59
C SER A 425 -9.79 -5.72 4.90
N ALA A 426 -11.00 -5.76 5.45
CA ALA A 426 -12.15 -6.37 4.78
C ALA A 426 -12.86 -5.37 3.84
N ALA A 427 -12.29 -4.16 3.64
CA ALA A 427 -12.90 -3.13 2.82
C ALA A 427 -12.71 -3.50 1.35
N SER A 428 -13.82 -3.77 0.65
CA SER A 428 -13.78 -3.89 -0.80
C SER A 428 -13.78 -2.48 -1.41
N THR A 429 -12.64 -2.12 -2.01
CA THR A 429 -12.50 -0.90 -2.79
C THR A 429 -12.59 -1.22 -4.27
N LYS A 430 -13.31 -0.38 -5.01
CA LYS A 430 -13.36 -0.42 -6.47
C LYS A 430 -12.44 0.65 -7.01
N LEU A 431 -11.42 0.21 -7.73
CA LEU A 431 -10.52 1.07 -8.48
C LEU A 431 -11.00 1.11 -9.94
N LEU A 432 -10.90 2.28 -10.55
CA LEU A 432 -10.96 2.49 -11.99
C LEU A 432 -9.53 2.68 -12.47
N LEU A 433 -9.10 1.86 -13.42
CA LEU A 433 -7.81 2.03 -14.07
C LEU A 433 -8.05 2.46 -15.52
N GLU A 434 -7.38 3.53 -15.95
CA GLU A 434 -7.43 4.02 -17.32
C GLU A 434 -6.01 4.16 -17.88
N SER A 435 -5.64 3.32 -18.84
CA SER A 435 -4.34 3.42 -19.51
C SER A 435 -4.51 4.14 -20.84
N THR A 436 -3.86 5.28 -21.01
CA THR A 436 -3.91 6.10 -22.22
C THR A 436 -2.56 6.13 -22.90
N ALA A 437 -2.47 5.59 -24.11
CA ALA A 437 -1.29 5.68 -24.97
C ALA A 437 -1.46 6.81 -25.99
N THR A 438 -0.46 7.69 -26.10
CA THR A 438 -0.48 8.88 -26.97
C THR A 438 0.74 8.90 -27.90
N ASP A 439 0.51 9.28 -29.15
CA ASP A 439 1.55 9.57 -30.13
C ASP A 439 1.17 10.78 -31.02
N SER A 440 2.04 11.14 -31.96
CA SER A 440 1.81 12.24 -32.93
C SER A 440 0.56 12.09 -33.81
N ARG A 441 -0.08 10.91 -33.84
CA ARG A 441 -1.23 10.55 -34.66
C ARG A 441 -2.52 10.39 -33.83
N GLY A 442 -2.47 10.55 -32.50
CA GLY A 442 -3.63 10.56 -31.61
C GLY A 442 -3.43 9.75 -30.33
N SER A 443 -4.53 9.50 -29.61
CA SER A 443 -4.54 8.73 -28.36
C SER A 443 -5.50 7.55 -28.41
N ASN A 444 -5.25 6.53 -27.59
CA ASN A 444 -6.20 5.44 -27.29
C ASN A 444 -6.20 5.18 -25.78
N THR A 445 -7.39 4.92 -25.21
CA THR A 445 -7.55 4.62 -23.78
C THR A 445 -8.19 3.25 -23.58
N VAL A 446 -7.63 2.47 -22.67
CA VAL A 446 -8.17 1.19 -22.15
C VAL A 446 -8.64 1.42 -20.72
N ARG A 447 -9.78 0.86 -20.34
CA ARG A 447 -10.39 1.04 -19.01
C ARG A 447 -10.74 -0.31 -18.39
N VAL A 448 -10.45 -0.47 -17.10
CA VAL A 448 -10.78 -1.65 -16.28
C VAL A 448 -11.50 -1.24 -15.01
#